data_AF-A0A0K1ES84-F1
#
_entry.id   AF-A0A0K1ES84-F1
#
_cell.length_a   1.000
_cell.length_b   1.000
_cell.length_c   1.000
_cell.angle_alpha   90.00
_cell.angle_beta   90.00
_cell.angle_gamma   90.00
#
_symmetry.space_group_name_H-M   'P 1'
#
loop_
_entity.id
_entity.type
_entity.pdbx_description
1 polymer ?
#
loop_
_entity_poly.entity_id
_entity_poly.type
_entity_poly.pdbx_seq_one_letter_code
_entity_poly.pdbx_strand_id
1 'polypeptide(L)'
;MAYGLLRSFLLASGLLTSVALVLGGASGCNDDGSYLAPDKTSSTTSGTASGGGSGGEGGAGGAGGDEVPVEPPGPPVLTVVNGVNDHDAIKLCLLTYPGDGVGVPPWPSNAAGLGFARGAVVTSLESLVPPGSDLQMHVVAGDLAATAGRDCAQILGLAAGGQGPVFAAALPVVPASALAAERSLLLVPAGCMGAPGQTDPAEALGCGPFYTETTPTLTLVAAPMSRLTVSDRVSYQVVHANAALTRVDVRLGARPSDPVGWLVASGLTFGAVKPFPPTSTLSAADVEPEAEIRVHHPNQTSNPLSTVAMSEVRTRSGLGSTDVGNGKAVVLVAVGAAPGVPAGPFWHALTYALIPADP
;
A
#
# COMPACT_ATOMS: atom_id res chain seq x y z
N MET A 1 53.31 50.50 33.87
CA MET A 1 52.00 51.11 33.56
C MET A 1 51.29 50.17 32.61
N ALA A 2 50.04 49.74 32.74
CA ALA A 2 48.97 49.90 33.72
C ALA A 2 47.81 49.07 33.12
N TYR A 3 47.13 48.24 33.95
CA TYR A 3 45.72 47.78 33.87
C TYR A 3 45.13 47.37 32.50
N GLY A 4 44.51 46.20 32.28
CA GLY A 4 43.61 45.44 33.14
C GLY A 4 42.33 45.09 32.33
N LEU A 5 41.50 44.21 32.91
CA LEU A 5 40.12 43.83 32.54
C LEU A 5 39.89 42.56 31.71
N LEU A 6 39.78 41.48 32.49
CA LEU A 6 38.82 40.37 32.38
C LEU A 6 37.47 40.76 31.73
N ARG A 7 36.96 39.89 30.87
CA ARG A 7 35.52 39.62 30.75
C ARG A 7 35.27 38.12 30.70
N SER A 8 34.85 37.60 31.86
CA SER A 8 34.17 36.32 31.99
C SER A 8 32.77 36.44 31.40
N PHE A 9 32.44 35.60 30.42
CA PHE A 9 31.05 35.39 29.99
C PHE A 9 30.55 34.07 30.57
N LEU A 10 29.67 34.17 31.57
CA LEU A 10 28.78 33.08 31.98
C LEU A 10 27.76 32.85 30.86
N LEU A 11 27.74 31.65 30.28
CA LEU A 11 26.61 31.16 29.48
C LEU A 11 25.84 30.16 30.34
N ALA A 12 24.67 30.61 30.80
CA ALA A 12 23.72 29.82 31.55
C ALA A 12 23.10 28.75 30.63
N SER A 13 23.29 27.48 30.98
CA SER A 13 22.58 26.35 30.38
C SER A 13 21.14 26.34 30.87
N GLY A 14 20.22 26.86 30.06
CA GLY A 14 18.78 26.70 30.24
C GLY A 14 18.34 25.35 29.66
N LEU A 15 18.09 24.39 30.53
CA LEU A 15 17.42 23.12 30.19
C LEU A 15 15.96 23.43 29.85
N LEU A 16 15.61 23.51 28.57
CA LEU A 16 14.23 23.55 28.10
C LEU A 16 13.78 22.11 27.85
N THR A 17 13.00 21.58 28.80
CA THR A 17 12.35 20.28 28.69
C THR A 17 11.11 20.43 27.79
N SER A 18 11.25 20.19 26.50
CA SER A 18 10.13 20.14 25.56
C SER A 18 9.32 18.86 25.78
N VAL A 19 8.17 18.99 26.43
CA VAL A 19 7.15 17.93 26.49
C VAL A 19 6.48 17.84 25.13
N ALA A 20 6.85 16.84 24.33
CA ALA A 20 6.16 16.53 23.08
C ALA A 20 4.79 15.91 23.41
N LEU A 21 3.74 16.71 23.25
CA LEU A 21 2.35 16.27 23.39
C LEU A 21 1.96 15.51 22.10
N VAL A 22 1.99 14.18 22.14
CA VAL A 22 1.51 13.34 21.03
C VAL A 22 -0.02 13.37 21.03
N LEU A 23 -0.60 14.23 20.20
CA LEU A 23 -2.03 14.22 19.91
C LEU A 23 -2.29 13.13 18.85
N GLY A 24 -2.62 11.93 19.32
CA GLY A 24 -3.10 10.83 18.49
C GLY A 24 -4.52 11.10 17.97
N GLY A 25 -4.62 11.74 16.81
CA GLY A 25 -5.87 11.92 16.07
C GLY A 25 -6.01 10.89 14.95
N ALA A 26 -6.21 9.62 15.29
CA ALA A 26 -6.58 8.59 14.30
C ALA A 26 -8.10 8.57 14.13
N SER A 27 -8.67 9.58 13.46
CA SER A 27 -10.08 9.56 13.05
C SER A 27 -10.18 9.02 11.63
N GLY A 28 -10.53 7.73 11.47
CA GLY A 28 -10.81 7.18 10.14
C GLY A 28 -10.92 5.66 9.97
N CYS A 29 -10.67 4.83 10.99
CA CYS A 29 -10.84 3.37 10.86
C CYS A 29 -12.27 2.96 11.26
N ASN A 30 -13.24 3.08 10.35
CA ASN A 30 -14.59 2.52 10.52
C ASN A 30 -14.76 1.13 9.88
N ASP A 31 -13.66 0.49 9.47
CA ASP A 31 -13.68 -0.93 9.09
C ASP A 31 -13.17 -1.74 10.29
N ASP A 32 -14.02 -2.63 10.81
CA ASP A 32 -13.88 -3.32 12.11
C ASP A 32 -12.68 -4.30 12.21
N GLY A 33 -11.69 -4.23 11.31
CA GLY A 33 -10.52 -5.11 11.28
C GLY A 33 -10.84 -6.61 11.12
N SER A 34 -12.13 -6.96 10.99
CA SER A 34 -12.64 -8.32 11.00
C SER A 34 -12.08 -9.16 9.86
N TYR A 35 -11.72 -8.53 8.73
CA TYR A 35 -11.09 -9.19 7.59
C TYR A 35 -9.73 -9.84 7.92
N LEU A 36 -9.03 -9.35 8.94
CA LEU A 36 -7.74 -9.91 9.36
C LEU A 36 -7.88 -10.99 10.45
N ALA A 37 -9.00 -11.08 11.15
CA ALA A 37 -9.21 -12.13 12.12
C ALA A 37 -9.47 -13.48 11.41
N PRO A 38 -8.85 -14.59 11.84
CA PRO A 38 -9.29 -15.91 11.40
C PRO A 38 -10.71 -16.15 11.92
N ASP A 39 -11.69 -16.19 11.01
CA ASP A 39 -13.05 -16.59 11.35
C ASP A 39 -13.03 -18.03 11.86
N LYS A 40 -13.45 -18.24 13.12
CA LYS A 40 -13.53 -19.59 13.73
C LYS A 40 -14.66 -20.45 13.14
N THR A 41 -15.36 -19.93 12.15
CA THR A 41 -16.44 -20.60 11.43
C THR A 41 -16.18 -20.41 9.95
N SER A 42 -15.78 -21.48 9.29
CA SER A 42 -15.95 -21.65 7.85
C SER A 42 -17.44 -21.55 7.51
N SER A 43 -17.99 -20.34 7.40
CA SER A 43 -19.23 -19.99 6.70
C SER A 43 -19.61 -18.52 6.93
N THR A 44 -19.83 -17.81 5.81
CA THR A 44 -20.63 -16.59 5.68
C THR A 44 -20.16 -15.32 6.41
N THR A 45 -19.35 -14.53 5.68
CA THR A 45 -19.25 -13.08 5.89
C THR A 45 -19.72 -12.36 4.63
N SER A 46 -21.02 -12.49 4.32
CA SER A 46 -21.75 -11.47 3.56
C SER A 46 -21.97 -10.28 4.49
N GLY A 47 -20.93 -9.44 4.65
CA GLY A 47 -21.06 -8.13 5.25
C GLY A 47 -21.95 -7.26 4.37
N THR A 48 -23.26 -7.31 4.58
CA THR A 48 -24.19 -6.27 4.12
C THR A 48 -23.85 -4.97 4.82
N ALA A 49 -22.97 -4.18 4.20
CA ALA A 49 -22.91 -2.76 4.46
C ALA A 49 -24.23 -2.15 3.94
N SER A 50 -25.16 -1.92 4.86
CA SER A 50 -26.39 -1.17 4.62
C SER A 50 -26.06 0.30 4.35
N GLY A 51 -25.65 0.59 3.11
CA GLY A 51 -25.65 1.92 2.52
C GLY A 51 -26.77 1.98 1.49
N GLY A 52 -27.92 2.53 1.87
CA GLY A 52 -29.02 2.76 0.93
C GLY A 52 -28.62 3.80 -0.13
N GLY A 53 -28.87 3.50 -1.41
CA GLY A 53 -28.75 4.49 -2.50
C GLY A 53 -28.54 3.91 -3.90
N SER A 54 -29.67 3.71 -4.61
CA SER A 54 -29.91 3.70 -6.07
C SER A 54 -29.12 2.75 -7.00
N GLY A 55 -29.79 1.65 -7.37
CA GLY A 55 -30.04 1.20 -8.75
C GLY A 55 -28.93 1.30 -9.80
N GLY A 56 -28.21 0.19 -9.99
CA GLY A 56 -27.49 -0.13 -11.22
C GLY A 56 -27.84 -1.56 -11.66
N GLU A 57 -28.75 -1.67 -12.62
CA GLU A 57 -29.09 -2.92 -13.31
C GLU A 57 -27.89 -3.36 -14.17
N GLY A 58 -27.38 -4.58 -13.96
CA GLY A 58 -26.34 -5.13 -14.83
C GLY A 58 -25.46 -6.23 -14.21
N GLY A 59 -26.06 -7.23 -13.59
CA GLY A 59 -25.35 -8.44 -13.18
C GLY A 59 -26.34 -9.59 -13.07
N ALA A 60 -26.34 -10.47 -14.07
CA ALA A 60 -27.18 -11.66 -14.09
C ALA A 60 -26.79 -12.58 -12.93
N GLY A 61 -27.48 -12.43 -11.80
CA GLY A 61 -27.39 -13.34 -10.67
C GLY A 61 -28.04 -14.67 -11.05
N GLY A 62 -27.20 -15.68 -11.28
CA GLY A 62 -27.64 -17.07 -11.33
C GLY A 62 -28.22 -17.45 -9.97
N ALA A 63 -29.52 -17.72 -9.93
CA ALA A 63 -30.17 -18.34 -8.78
C ALA A 63 -29.78 -19.82 -8.76
N GLY A 64 -28.71 -20.17 -8.04
CA GLY A 64 -28.15 -21.51 -8.12
C GLY A 64 -27.39 -21.98 -6.88
N GLY A 65 -27.92 -21.78 -5.66
CA GLY A 65 -27.45 -22.52 -4.47
C GLY A 65 -25.93 -22.54 -4.25
N ASP A 66 -25.24 -21.44 -4.57
CA ASP A 66 -23.79 -21.40 -4.67
C ASP A 66 -23.16 -21.66 -3.30
N GLU A 67 -22.53 -22.82 -3.19
CA GLU A 67 -21.55 -23.10 -2.16
C GLU A 67 -20.52 -21.97 -2.19
N VAL A 68 -20.36 -21.27 -1.05
CA VAL A 68 -19.38 -20.19 -0.92
C VAL A 68 -18.01 -20.77 -1.29
N PRO A 69 -17.33 -20.25 -2.33
CA PRO A 69 -16.02 -20.77 -2.72
C PRO A 69 -15.08 -20.78 -1.51
N VAL A 70 -14.49 -21.94 -1.23
CA VAL A 70 -13.55 -22.11 -0.12
C VAL A 70 -12.15 -21.73 -0.61
N GLU A 71 -11.48 -20.83 0.10
CA GLU A 71 -10.09 -20.46 -0.20
C GLU A 71 -9.18 -21.70 -0.19
N PRO A 72 -8.39 -21.92 -1.25
CA PRO A 72 -7.40 -22.99 -1.27
C PRO A 72 -6.41 -22.86 -0.11
N PRO A 73 -6.16 -23.93 0.66
CA PRO A 73 -5.17 -23.91 1.73
C PRO A 73 -3.77 -23.74 1.14
N GLY A 74 -2.87 -23.11 1.90
CA GLY A 74 -1.47 -22.98 1.53
C GLY A 74 -0.68 -22.13 2.54
N PRO A 75 0.65 -22.19 2.50
CA PRO A 75 1.49 -21.50 3.47
C PRO A 75 1.25 -19.98 3.44
N PRO A 76 1.47 -19.26 4.55
CA PRO A 76 1.41 -17.80 4.54
C PRO A 76 2.44 -17.23 3.57
N VAL A 77 2.01 -16.30 2.71
CA VAL A 77 2.91 -15.58 1.80
C VAL A 77 2.73 -14.09 2.02
N LEU A 78 3.84 -13.39 2.30
CA LEU A 78 3.82 -11.94 2.51
C LEU A 78 4.35 -11.22 1.27
N THR A 79 3.50 -10.39 0.66
CA THR A 79 3.90 -9.48 -0.42
C THR A 79 3.86 -8.05 0.08
N VAL A 80 4.87 -7.26 -0.27
CA VAL A 80 4.88 -5.82 0.01
C VAL A 80 4.88 -5.02 -1.28
N VAL A 81 4.02 -4.01 -1.37
CA VAL A 81 4.01 -3.03 -2.46
C VAL A 81 4.38 -1.65 -1.90
N ASN A 82 5.30 -0.94 -2.56
CA ASN A 82 5.60 0.45 -2.19
C ASN A 82 4.52 1.40 -2.73
N GLY A 83 3.75 2.02 -1.82
CA GLY A 83 2.79 3.09 -2.11
C GLY A 83 3.17 4.44 -1.47
N VAL A 84 4.45 4.67 -1.18
CA VAL A 84 4.97 5.92 -0.61
C VAL A 84 5.19 6.93 -1.74
N ASN A 85 4.28 7.90 -1.86
CA ASN A 85 4.12 8.72 -3.07
C ASN A 85 5.21 9.79 -3.26
N ASP A 86 5.96 10.13 -2.21
CA ASP A 86 6.96 11.19 -2.20
C ASP A 86 8.41 10.68 -2.30
N HIS A 87 8.59 9.38 -2.53
CA HIS A 87 9.90 8.75 -2.69
C HIS A 87 9.92 7.70 -3.79
N ASP A 88 10.88 7.80 -4.71
CA ASP A 88 11.04 6.87 -5.85
C ASP A 88 11.26 5.42 -5.41
N ALA A 89 11.84 5.21 -4.24
CA ALA A 89 12.07 3.89 -3.66
C ALA A 89 12.15 3.95 -2.13
N ILE A 90 11.86 2.82 -1.50
CA ILE A 90 11.95 2.65 -0.05
C ILE A 90 12.74 1.40 0.32
N LYS A 91 13.24 1.38 1.55
CA LYS A 91 13.57 0.15 2.28
C LYS A 91 12.65 0.02 3.47
N LEU A 92 12.58 -1.18 4.03
CA LEU A 92 11.75 -1.55 5.15
C LEU A 92 12.59 -2.23 6.21
N CYS A 93 12.43 -1.81 7.45
CA CYS A 93 12.89 -2.55 8.61
C CYS A 93 11.71 -3.35 9.15
N LEU A 94 11.72 -4.66 8.91
CA LEU A 94 10.70 -5.59 9.37
C LEU A 94 11.12 -6.11 10.75
N LEU A 95 10.58 -5.51 11.81
CA LEU A 95 10.99 -5.77 13.18
C LEU A 95 9.92 -6.59 13.91
N THR A 96 10.35 -7.46 14.81
CA THR A 96 9.44 -7.98 15.84
C THR A 96 8.95 -6.83 16.70
N TYR A 97 7.69 -6.87 17.13
CA TYR A 97 7.13 -5.89 18.05
C TYR A 97 6.94 -6.49 19.45
N PRO A 98 7.50 -5.86 20.51
CA PRO A 98 8.49 -4.77 20.48
C PRO A 98 9.90 -5.27 20.08
N GLY A 99 10.66 -4.45 19.37
CA GLY A 99 12.02 -4.76 18.93
C GLY A 99 12.77 -3.49 18.49
N ASP A 100 14.11 -3.50 18.59
CA ASP A 100 14.96 -2.34 18.33
C ASP A 100 15.70 -2.38 16.97
N GLY A 101 15.65 -3.53 16.29
CA GLY A 101 16.26 -3.75 14.98
C GLY A 101 17.76 -4.02 14.98
N VAL A 102 18.37 -4.33 16.13
CA VAL A 102 19.80 -4.70 16.21
C VAL A 102 20.04 -6.00 15.44
N GLY A 103 20.99 -5.97 14.50
CA GLY A 103 21.34 -7.11 13.66
C GLY A 103 20.31 -7.49 12.60
N VAL A 104 19.19 -6.76 12.49
CA VAL A 104 18.16 -7.00 11.47
C VAL A 104 18.52 -6.20 10.21
N PRO A 105 18.77 -6.84 9.05
CA PRO A 105 19.07 -6.11 7.83
C PRO A 105 17.79 -5.46 7.25
N PRO A 106 17.90 -4.29 6.57
CA PRO A 106 16.76 -3.72 5.86
C PRO A 106 16.37 -4.57 4.64
N TRP A 107 15.09 -4.57 4.30
CA TRP A 107 14.51 -5.25 3.15
C TRP A 107 13.96 -4.25 2.11
N PRO A 108 14.11 -4.47 0.80
CA PRO A 108 14.97 -5.48 0.22
C PRO A 108 16.44 -5.14 0.48
N SER A 109 17.30 -6.17 0.47
CA SER A 109 18.74 -6.01 0.75
C SER A 109 19.50 -5.25 -0.34
N ASN A 110 18.92 -5.15 -1.54
CA ASN A 110 19.52 -4.43 -2.66
C ASN A 110 19.66 -2.92 -2.36
N ALA A 111 20.63 -2.26 -2.98
CA ALA A 111 20.89 -0.83 -2.73
C ALA A 111 19.79 0.10 -3.24
N ALA A 112 19.08 -0.28 -4.31
CA ALA A 112 18.04 0.52 -4.95
C ALA A 112 16.72 0.57 -4.16
N GLY A 113 16.50 -0.36 -3.22
CA GLY A 113 15.25 -0.48 -2.49
C GLY A 113 14.11 -1.11 -3.32
N LEU A 114 12.89 -0.93 -2.84
CA LEU A 114 11.65 -1.26 -3.51
C LEU A 114 11.11 0.00 -4.18
N GLY A 115 11.15 0.05 -5.52
CA GLY A 115 10.68 1.21 -6.28
C GLY A 115 9.19 1.48 -6.11
N PHE A 116 8.77 2.72 -6.30
CA PHE A 116 7.37 3.14 -6.23
C PHE A 116 6.48 2.31 -7.16
N ALA A 117 5.30 1.91 -6.65
CA ALA A 117 4.35 1.06 -7.35
C ALA A 117 4.95 -0.26 -7.87
N ARG A 118 5.94 -0.81 -7.14
CA ARG A 118 6.47 -2.16 -7.33
C ARG A 118 6.15 -3.03 -6.12
N GLY A 119 5.89 -4.31 -6.40
CA GLY A 119 5.69 -5.35 -5.40
C GLY A 119 6.88 -6.32 -5.33
N ALA A 120 7.12 -6.89 -4.15
CA ALA A 120 8.03 -8.01 -3.97
C ALA A 120 7.58 -8.92 -2.84
N VAL A 121 7.83 -10.22 -3.01
CA VAL A 121 7.55 -11.25 -2.00
C VAL A 121 8.66 -11.26 -0.96
N VAL A 122 8.29 -11.39 0.31
CA VAL A 122 9.23 -11.58 1.42
C VAL A 122 9.52 -13.09 1.54
N THR A 123 10.52 -13.57 0.82
CA THR A 123 10.84 -15.01 0.67
C THR A 123 11.31 -15.71 1.95
N SER A 124 11.62 -14.95 3.02
CA SER A 124 12.18 -15.50 4.26
C SER A 124 11.61 -14.80 5.47
N LEU A 125 10.27 -14.70 5.52
CA LEU A 125 9.57 -14.03 6.61
C LEU A 125 9.97 -14.60 7.99
N GLU A 126 10.06 -15.91 8.14
CA GLU A 126 10.44 -16.55 9.41
C GLU A 126 11.85 -16.15 9.91
N SER A 127 12.75 -15.79 8.99
CA SER A 127 14.09 -15.30 9.35
C SER A 127 14.09 -13.84 9.83
N LEU A 128 13.06 -13.07 9.47
CA LEU A 128 12.90 -11.66 9.81
C LEU A 128 11.97 -11.48 11.02
N VAL A 129 10.93 -12.31 11.12
CA VAL A 129 9.89 -12.28 12.15
C VAL A 129 9.66 -13.71 12.64
N PRO A 130 10.12 -14.07 13.86
CA PRO A 130 9.88 -15.38 14.42
C PRO A 130 8.37 -15.69 14.50
N PRO A 131 7.96 -16.95 14.27
CA PRO A 131 6.56 -17.37 14.38
C PRO A 131 5.94 -16.95 15.72
N GLY A 132 4.71 -16.45 15.68
CA GLY A 132 3.98 -15.99 16.87
C GLY A 132 4.34 -14.58 17.35
N SER A 133 5.24 -13.87 16.66
CA SER A 133 5.57 -12.48 16.96
C SER A 133 4.77 -11.50 16.10
N ASP A 134 4.38 -10.37 16.69
CA ASP A 134 3.83 -9.24 15.94
C ASP A 134 4.94 -8.58 15.11
N LEU A 135 4.58 -7.99 13.98
CA LEU A 135 5.50 -7.29 13.07
C LEU A 135 5.24 -5.78 13.14
N GLN A 136 6.27 -5.00 13.44
CA GLN A 136 6.30 -3.56 13.19
C GLN A 136 7.21 -3.27 12.00
N MET A 137 6.66 -2.63 10.98
CA MET A 137 7.44 -2.15 9.85
C MET A 137 7.86 -0.72 10.07
N HIS A 138 9.12 -0.39 9.77
CA HIS A 138 9.56 0.99 9.59
C HIS A 138 9.91 1.20 8.14
N VAL A 139 9.33 2.23 7.52
CA VAL A 139 9.72 2.65 6.18
C VAL A 139 10.97 3.51 6.30
N VAL A 140 11.92 3.30 5.40
CA VAL A 140 13.17 4.05 5.26
C VAL A 140 13.22 4.62 3.84
N ALA A 141 13.41 5.93 3.71
CA ALA A 141 13.46 6.61 2.42
C ALA A 141 14.55 7.70 2.39
N GLY A 142 14.68 8.41 1.27
CA GLY A 142 15.75 9.39 1.02
C GLY A 142 16.99 8.76 0.38
N ASP A 143 18.18 9.08 0.89
CA ASP A 143 19.44 8.50 0.39
C ASP A 143 19.62 7.05 0.86
N LEU A 144 19.07 6.11 0.10
CA LEU A 144 19.18 4.68 0.39
C LEU A 144 20.62 4.17 0.33
N ALA A 145 21.55 4.85 -0.34
CA ALA A 145 22.96 4.44 -0.38
C ALA A 145 23.63 4.61 0.99
N ALA A 146 23.20 5.60 1.79
CA ALA A 146 23.67 5.81 3.15
C ALA A 146 23.32 4.65 4.12
N THR A 147 22.39 3.75 3.72
CA THR A 147 22.00 2.56 4.48
C THR A 147 22.91 1.34 4.25
N ALA A 148 23.88 1.43 3.32
CA ALA A 148 24.71 0.31 2.94
C ALA A 148 25.52 -0.25 4.12
N GLY A 149 25.42 -1.57 4.35
CA GLY A 149 26.13 -2.28 5.41
C GLY A 149 25.63 -1.99 6.83
N ARG A 150 24.49 -1.30 6.97
CA ARG A 150 23.88 -0.99 8.27
C ARG A 150 22.72 -1.92 8.57
N ASP A 151 22.54 -2.23 9.85
CA ASP A 151 21.31 -2.86 10.34
C ASP A 151 20.21 -1.80 10.58
N CYS A 152 19.01 -2.28 10.89
CA CYS A 152 17.86 -1.44 11.11
C CYS A 152 18.01 -0.52 12.32
N ALA A 153 18.60 -0.97 13.42
CA ALA A 153 18.87 -0.10 14.57
C ALA A 153 19.76 1.10 14.19
N GLN A 154 20.82 0.86 13.42
CA GLN A 154 21.72 1.92 12.94
C GLN A 154 21.03 2.87 11.97
N ILE A 155 20.20 2.36 11.06
CA ILE A 155 19.45 3.19 10.10
C ILE A 155 18.43 4.07 10.82
N LEU A 156 17.68 3.50 11.76
CA LEU A 156 16.70 4.24 12.56
C LEU A 156 17.40 5.30 13.43
N GLY A 157 18.57 4.99 13.98
CA GLY A 157 19.40 5.96 14.70
C GLY A 157 19.89 7.12 13.83
N LEU A 158 20.25 6.86 12.55
CA LEU A 158 20.59 7.92 11.60
C LEU A 158 19.41 8.85 11.31
N ALA A 159 18.22 8.27 11.05
CA ALA A 159 17.02 9.04 10.75
C ALA A 159 16.57 9.89 11.95
N ALA A 160 16.66 9.35 13.17
CA ALA A 160 16.30 10.06 14.40
C ALA A 160 17.18 11.30 14.68
N GLY A 161 18.39 11.35 14.11
CA GLY A 161 19.29 12.50 14.26
C GLY A 161 18.80 13.78 13.56
N GLY A 162 17.80 13.69 12.67
CA GLY A 162 17.17 14.84 12.01
C GLY A 162 18.06 15.68 11.07
N GLN A 163 19.33 15.29 10.90
CA GLN A 163 20.30 15.98 10.03
C GLN A 163 20.81 15.10 8.88
N GLY A 164 20.29 13.88 8.77
CA GLY A 164 20.70 12.92 7.74
C GLY A 164 19.84 13.01 6.48
N PRO A 165 20.35 12.54 5.33
CA PRO A 165 19.58 12.42 4.09
C PRO A 165 18.61 11.22 4.10
N VAL A 166 18.48 10.52 5.23
CA VAL A 166 17.64 9.33 5.41
C VAL A 166 16.51 9.66 6.36
N PHE A 167 15.29 9.30 5.97
CA PHE A 167 14.09 9.45 6.77
C PHE A 167 13.55 8.08 7.15
N ALA A 168 12.96 7.98 8.33
CA ALA A 168 12.31 6.76 8.75
C ALA A 168 11.05 7.03 9.56
N ALA A 169 10.02 6.20 9.34
CA ALA A 169 8.75 6.31 10.04
C ALA A 169 8.21 4.91 10.37
N ALA A 170 7.74 4.75 11.60
CA ALA A 170 7.10 3.52 12.05
C ALA A 170 5.68 3.43 11.48
N LEU A 171 5.29 2.22 11.07
CA LEU A 171 3.95 1.90 10.62
C LEU A 171 3.14 1.18 11.72
N PRO A 172 1.81 1.09 11.57
CA PRO A 172 0.98 0.23 12.41
C PRO A 172 1.51 -1.19 12.52
N VAL A 173 1.33 -1.80 13.70
CA VAL A 173 1.74 -3.19 14.00
C VAL A 173 0.79 -4.17 13.31
N VAL A 174 1.36 -5.16 12.62
CA VAL A 174 0.64 -6.30 12.05
C VAL A 174 0.67 -7.44 13.07
N PRO A 175 -0.49 -7.95 13.53
CA PRO A 175 -0.53 -8.99 14.55
C PRO A 175 -0.03 -10.33 14.02
N ALA A 176 0.60 -11.12 14.88
CA ALA A 176 1.11 -12.47 14.57
C ALA A 176 0.04 -13.37 13.93
N SER A 177 -1.22 -13.25 14.36
CA SER A 177 -2.33 -14.03 13.82
C SER A 177 -2.63 -13.74 12.35
N ALA A 178 -2.37 -12.51 11.88
CA ALA A 178 -2.52 -12.18 10.47
C ALA A 178 -1.39 -12.79 9.63
N LEU A 179 -0.17 -12.84 10.17
CA LEU A 179 1.01 -13.42 9.52
C LEU A 179 0.98 -14.95 9.48
N ALA A 180 0.37 -15.58 10.49
CA ALA A 180 0.27 -17.04 10.60
C ALA A 180 -0.93 -17.63 9.84
N ALA A 181 -1.84 -16.81 9.33
CA ALA A 181 -3.00 -17.29 8.60
C ALA A 181 -2.58 -17.98 7.28
N GLU A 182 -3.20 -19.09 6.92
CA GLU A 182 -2.93 -19.88 5.70
C GLU A 182 -3.42 -19.18 4.41
N ARG A 183 -3.00 -17.93 4.21
CA ARG A 183 -3.39 -17.08 3.10
C ARG A 183 -2.25 -16.18 2.67
N SER A 184 -2.38 -15.63 1.47
CA SER A 184 -1.49 -14.57 1.01
C SER A 184 -1.89 -13.24 1.64
N LEU A 185 -0.93 -12.50 2.18
CA LEU A 185 -1.10 -11.20 2.80
C LEU A 185 -0.35 -10.14 2.00
N LEU A 186 -1.05 -9.06 1.65
CA LEU A 186 -0.46 -7.86 1.07
C LEU A 186 -0.29 -6.80 2.16
N LEU A 187 0.91 -6.22 2.22
CA LEU A 187 1.20 -5.01 2.97
C LEU A 187 1.56 -3.87 2.01
N VAL A 188 0.99 -2.69 2.21
CA VAL A 188 1.28 -1.50 1.42
C VAL A 188 1.55 -0.32 2.36
N PRO A 189 2.82 0.01 2.62
CA PRO A 189 3.18 1.35 3.10
C PRO A 189 2.63 2.39 2.13
N ALA A 190 1.73 3.24 2.61
CA ALA A 190 0.92 4.12 1.78
C ALA A 190 0.87 5.54 2.33
N GLY A 191 0.84 6.53 1.44
CA GLY A 191 0.79 7.95 1.80
C GLY A 191 2.13 8.63 1.55
N CYS A 192 2.39 9.72 2.27
CA CYS A 192 3.64 10.48 2.14
C CYS A 192 4.39 10.50 3.47
N MET A 193 5.70 10.28 3.39
CA MET A 193 6.61 10.28 4.53
C MET A 193 6.98 11.69 4.98
N GLY A 194 6.85 12.67 4.10
CA GLY A 194 7.35 14.02 4.32
C GLY A 194 8.87 14.08 4.31
N ALA A 195 9.41 15.26 4.03
CA ALA A 195 10.79 15.64 4.28
C ALA A 195 10.95 17.13 3.98
N PRO A 196 11.99 17.80 4.52
CA PRO A 196 12.30 19.17 4.14
C PRO A 196 12.40 19.32 2.61
N GLY A 197 11.62 20.24 2.05
CA GLY A 197 11.59 20.51 0.61
C GLY A 197 10.66 19.60 -0.21
N GLN A 198 9.97 18.65 0.43
CA GLN A 198 8.87 17.87 -0.20
C GLN A 198 7.55 18.62 -0.08
N THR A 199 7.48 19.78 -0.72
CA THR A 199 6.28 20.64 -0.76
C THR A 199 5.81 20.81 -2.20
N ASP A 200 4.51 20.66 -2.45
CA ASP A 200 3.90 20.93 -3.75
C ASP A 200 2.52 21.60 -3.55
N PRO A 201 2.11 22.58 -4.38
CA PRO A 201 0.77 23.16 -4.29
C PRO A 201 -0.39 22.16 -4.37
N ALA A 202 -0.16 20.97 -4.93
CA ALA A 202 -1.09 19.85 -5.05
C ALA A 202 -0.80 18.70 -4.06
N GLU A 203 0.06 18.88 -3.05
CA GLU A 203 0.44 17.83 -2.11
C GLU A 203 -0.76 17.17 -1.41
N ALA A 204 -1.79 17.96 -1.07
CA ALA A 204 -3.02 17.43 -0.47
C ALA A 204 -3.77 16.43 -1.37
N LEU A 205 -3.61 16.52 -2.69
CA LEU A 205 -4.23 15.63 -3.68
C LEU A 205 -3.48 14.30 -3.84
N GLY A 206 -2.18 14.26 -3.54
CA GLY A 206 -1.37 13.03 -3.60
C GLY A 206 -1.16 12.39 -2.24
N CYS A 207 -0.95 13.20 -1.21
CA CYS A 207 -0.61 12.80 0.14
C CYS A 207 -1.81 12.81 1.09
N GLY A 208 -2.96 13.35 0.67
CA GLY A 208 -4.15 13.49 1.49
C GLY A 208 -4.22 14.86 2.20
N PRO A 209 -5.42 15.25 2.68
CA PRO A 209 -5.73 16.63 3.07
C PRO A 209 -5.02 17.13 4.34
N PHE A 210 -4.38 16.23 5.10
CA PHE A 210 -3.68 16.55 6.35
C PHE A 210 -2.16 16.52 6.22
N TYR A 211 -1.65 16.27 5.01
CA TYR A 211 -0.22 16.23 4.77
C TYR A 211 0.40 17.62 4.90
N THR A 212 1.55 17.66 5.57
CA THR A 212 2.55 18.73 5.45
C THR A 212 3.95 18.10 5.54
N GLU A 213 5.00 18.84 5.20
CA GLU A 213 6.39 18.33 5.31
C GLU A 213 6.76 17.84 6.74
N THR A 214 6.08 18.35 7.78
CA THR A 214 6.28 17.95 9.19
C THR A 214 5.16 17.08 9.76
N THR A 215 4.10 16.86 8.99
CA THR A 215 2.93 16.05 9.37
C THR A 215 2.71 15.00 8.28
N PRO A 216 3.47 13.89 8.32
CA PRO A 216 3.33 12.84 7.33
C PRO A 216 1.98 12.15 7.42
N THR A 217 1.53 11.59 6.30
CA THR A 217 0.29 10.80 6.19
C THR A 217 0.57 9.32 5.97
N LEU A 218 1.85 8.92 6.10
CA LEU A 218 2.29 7.56 5.96
C LEU A 218 1.54 6.62 6.92
N THR A 219 1.00 5.56 6.37
CA THR A 219 0.27 4.52 7.09
C THR A 219 0.48 3.17 6.41
N LEU A 220 -0.22 2.13 6.90
CA LEU A 220 -0.15 0.78 6.38
C LEU A 220 -1.53 0.27 5.97
N VAL A 221 -1.64 -0.17 4.72
CA VAL A 221 -2.74 -1.05 4.29
C VAL A 221 -2.30 -2.50 4.43
N ALA A 222 -3.09 -3.31 5.12
CA ALA A 222 -2.92 -4.75 5.22
C ALA A 222 -4.17 -5.44 4.68
N ALA A 223 -4.03 -6.23 3.62
CA ALA A 223 -5.15 -6.84 2.91
C ALA A 223 -4.91 -8.33 2.65
N PRO A 224 -5.87 -9.22 2.93
CA PRO A 224 -5.78 -10.61 2.48
C PRO A 224 -5.94 -10.68 0.96
N MET A 225 -5.24 -11.60 0.32
CA MET A 225 -5.35 -11.90 -1.11
C MET A 225 -5.93 -13.32 -1.28
N SER A 226 -6.93 -13.44 -2.13
CA SER A 226 -7.61 -14.69 -2.47
C SER A 226 -6.78 -15.52 -3.44
N ARG A 227 -6.71 -16.83 -3.22
CA ARG A 227 -6.05 -17.80 -4.12
C ARG A 227 -7.01 -18.45 -5.11
N LEU A 228 -8.30 -18.11 -5.05
CA LEU A 228 -9.29 -18.63 -5.97
C LEU A 228 -8.92 -18.30 -7.42
N THR A 229 -8.90 -19.34 -8.25
CA THR A 229 -8.62 -19.28 -9.68
C THR A 229 -9.71 -20.01 -10.46
N VAL A 230 -9.91 -19.60 -11.71
CA VAL A 230 -10.84 -20.24 -12.65
C VAL A 230 -10.07 -20.50 -13.94
N SER A 231 -10.06 -21.74 -14.41
CA SER A 231 -9.11 -22.20 -15.44
C SER A 231 -9.20 -21.47 -16.79
N ASP A 232 -10.38 -20.95 -17.15
CA ASP A 232 -10.61 -20.20 -18.40
C ASP A 232 -10.69 -18.67 -18.19
N ARG A 233 -10.37 -18.17 -16.99
CA ARG A 233 -10.51 -16.75 -16.62
C ARG A 233 -9.30 -16.24 -15.86
N VAL A 234 -9.15 -14.92 -15.83
CA VAL A 234 -8.24 -14.21 -14.92
C VAL A 234 -9.07 -13.76 -13.72
N SER A 235 -8.64 -14.12 -12.52
CA SER A 235 -9.28 -13.70 -11.28
C SER A 235 -8.67 -12.39 -10.80
N TYR A 236 -9.48 -11.35 -10.61
CA TYR A 236 -9.02 -10.02 -10.21
C TYR A 236 -9.53 -9.64 -8.82
N GLN A 237 -8.63 -9.11 -8.00
CA GLN A 237 -8.96 -8.26 -6.86
C GLN A 237 -8.32 -6.89 -7.03
N VAL A 238 -8.84 -5.92 -6.32
CA VAL A 238 -8.32 -4.57 -6.27
C VAL A 238 -8.16 -4.16 -4.81
N VAL A 239 -6.97 -3.67 -4.46
CA VAL A 239 -6.67 -3.08 -3.16
C VAL A 239 -6.50 -1.59 -3.35
N HIS A 240 -7.20 -0.79 -2.56
CA HIS A 240 -7.11 0.67 -2.63
C HIS A 240 -6.19 1.21 -1.53
N ALA A 241 -4.99 1.64 -1.90
CA ALA A 241 -3.95 2.13 -1.01
C ALA A 241 -3.60 3.60 -1.26
N ASN A 242 -4.49 4.38 -1.87
CA ASN A 242 -4.31 5.83 -2.01
C ASN A 242 -5.26 6.59 -1.07
N ALA A 243 -4.69 7.17 -0.01
CA ALA A 243 -5.42 7.91 1.02
C ALA A 243 -6.07 9.21 0.50
N ALA A 244 -5.64 9.75 -0.64
CA ALA A 244 -6.19 10.98 -1.19
C ALA A 244 -7.57 10.79 -1.86
N LEU A 245 -7.92 9.55 -2.23
CA LEU A 245 -9.21 9.23 -2.83
C LEU A 245 -10.06 8.47 -1.83
N THR A 246 -11.15 9.09 -1.39
CA THR A 246 -12.01 8.53 -0.33
C THR A 246 -12.78 7.30 -0.78
N ARG A 247 -13.30 7.30 -2.02
CA ARG A 247 -14.06 6.18 -2.58
C ARG A 247 -14.00 6.18 -4.11
N VAL A 248 -13.74 5.01 -4.71
CA VAL A 248 -13.64 4.86 -6.18
C VAL A 248 -14.26 3.56 -6.69
N ASP A 249 -14.64 3.56 -7.96
CA ASP A 249 -14.89 2.36 -8.75
C ASP A 249 -13.70 2.10 -9.67
N VAL A 250 -13.29 0.84 -9.81
CA VAL A 250 -12.21 0.42 -10.70
C VAL A 250 -12.78 -0.48 -11.79
N ARG A 251 -12.48 -0.09 -13.03
CA ARG A 251 -12.94 -0.75 -14.25
C ARG A 251 -11.75 -1.15 -15.12
N LEU A 252 -11.92 -2.22 -15.89
CA LEU A 252 -10.99 -2.61 -16.96
C LEU A 252 -11.68 -2.40 -18.30
N GLY A 253 -11.23 -1.41 -19.07
CA GLY A 253 -11.66 -1.21 -20.45
C GLY A 253 -10.88 -2.15 -21.35
N ALA A 254 -11.55 -3.01 -22.11
CA ALA A 254 -10.87 -3.93 -23.03
C ALA A 254 -10.18 -3.19 -24.19
N ARG A 255 -10.65 -1.98 -24.52
CA ARG A 255 -10.10 -1.09 -25.55
C ARG A 255 -10.29 0.38 -25.15
N PRO A 256 -9.45 1.31 -25.66
CA PRO A 256 -9.62 2.73 -25.43
C PRO A 256 -11.03 3.26 -25.79
N SER A 257 -11.66 2.67 -26.81
CA SER A 257 -12.98 3.06 -27.30
C SER A 257 -14.17 2.42 -26.58
N ASP A 258 -13.96 1.53 -25.59
CA ASP A 258 -15.03 0.99 -24.75
C ASP A 258 -15.25 1.93 -23.57
N PRO A 259 -16.21 2.89 -23.61
CA PRO A 259 -16.33 3.90 -22.57
C PRO A 259 -16.76 3.30 -21.22
N VAL A 260 -17.42 2.15 -21.20
CA VAL A 260 -18.00 1.59 -19.98
C VAL A 260 -16.99 0.72 -19.25
N GLY A 261 -16.27 -0.15 -19.96
CA GLY A 261 -15.38 -1.13 -19.37
C GLY A 261 -16.09 -2.11 -18.41
N TRP A 262 -15.36 -3.11 -17.98
CA TRP A 262 -15.82 -4.10 -17.02
C TRP A 262 -15.60 -3.60 -15.60
N LEU A 263 -16.66 -3.56 -14.80
CA LEU A 263 -16.55 -3.22 -13.38
C LEU A 263 -15.82 -4.36 -12.65
N VAL A 264 -14.61 -4.08 -12.19
CA VAL A 264 -13.81 -5.04 -11.42
C VAL A 264 -14.15 -4.90 -9.94
N ALA A 265 -14.17 -3.68 -9.44
CA ALA A 265 -14.47 -3.38 -8.04
C ALA A 265 -15.25 -2.08 -7.92
N SER A 266 -16.27 -2.06 -7.07
CA SER A 266 -17.07 -0.87 -6.79
C SER A 266 -16.96 -0.40 -5.35
N GLY A 267 -17.07 0.91 -5.15
CA GLY A 267 -17.08 1.54 -3.84
C GLY A 267 -15.88 1.13 -2.97
N LEU A 268 -14.69 1.10 -3.56
CA LEU A 268 -13.43 0.87 -2.86
C LEU A 268 -13.08 2.10 -2.03
N THR A 269 -12.98 1.93 -0.73
CA THR A 269 -12.44 2.93 0.21
C THR A 269 -10.98 2.63 0.52
N PHE A 270 -10.25 3.60 1.06
CA PHE A 270 -8.86 3.39 1.47
C PHE A 270 -8.73 2.19 2.42
N GLY A 271 -7.79 1.29 2.14
CA GLY A 271 -7.56 0.05 2.88
C GLY A 271 -8.43 -1.13 2.44
N ALA A 272 -9.46 -0.92 1.62
CA ALA A 272 -10.36 -1.98 1.20
C ALA A 272 -9.74 -2.88 0.12
N VAL A 273 -10.08 -4.17 0.16
CA VAL A 273 -9.86 -5.15 -0.90
C VAL A 273 -11.21 -5.62 -1.46
N LYS A 274 -11.42 -5.47 -2.76
CA LYS A 274 -12.65 -5.92 -3.44
C LYS A 274 -12.38 -6.37 -4.87
N PRO A 275 -13.19 -7.28 -5.42
CA PRO A 275 -14.17 -8.08 -4.71
C PRO A 275 -13.49 -9.20 -3.92
N PHE A 276 -14.18 -9.73 -2.92
CA PHE A 276 -13.78 -10.92 -2.18
C PHE A 276 -15.01 -11.84 -2.09
N PRO A 277 -15.11 -12.93 -2.87
CA PRO A 277 -14.07 -13.52 -3.75
C PRO A 277 -13.72 -12.64 -4.97
N PRO A 278 -12.56 -12.87 -5.62
CA PRO A 278 -12.15 -12.17 -6.83
C PRO A 278 -13.18 -12.31 -7.95
N THR A 279 -13.25 -11.31 -8.84
CA THR A 279 -14.06 -11.44 -10.04
C THR A 279 -13.29 -12.26 -11.07
N SER A 280 -13.95 -13.26 -11.63
CA SER A 280 -13.43 -14.11 -12.71
C SER A 280 -14.21 -13.89 -14.01
N THR A 281 -14.77 -12.69 -14.23
CA THR A 281 -15.57 -12.39 -15.43
C THR A 281 -14.72 -12.26 -16.69
N LEU A 282 -13.45 -11.90 -16.54
CA LEU A 282 -12.54 -11.58 -17.65
C LEU A 282 -11.67 -12.79 -18.02
N SER A 283 -11.46 -13.00 -19.31
CA SER A 283 -10.43 -13.89 -19.82
C SER A 283 -9.15 -13.10 -20.14
N ALA A 284 -8.03 -13.80 -20.35
CA ALA A 284 -6.78 -13.19 -20.77
C ALA A 284 -6.93 -12.40 -22.09
N ALA A 285 -7.83 -12.84 -22.99
CA ALA A 285 -8.10 -12.14 -24.24
C ALA A 285 -8.81 -10.80 -24.05
N ASP A 286 -9.52 -10.61 -22.94
CA ASP A 286 -10.24 -9.36 -22.63
C ASP A 286 -9.32 -8.29 -22.04
N VAL A 287 -8.13 -8.68 -21.54
CA VAL A 287 -7.19 -7.82 -20.81
C VAL A 287 -5.87 -7.58 -21.56
N GLU A 288 -5.73 -8.12 -22.76
CA GLU A 288 -4.53 -8.01 -23.60
C GLU A 288 -4.81 -7.42 -24.99
N PRO A 289 -3.88 -6.65 -25.59
CA PRO A 289 -2.73 -5.96 -24.99
C PRO A 289 -3.04 -4.48 -24.63
N GLU A 290 -4.20 -3.99 -25.06
CA GLU A 290 -4.58 -2.56 -25.03
C GLU A 290 -5.53 -2.23 -23.87
N ALA A 291 -5.68 -3.13 -22.90
CA ALA A 291 -6.58 -2.90 -21.79
C ALA A 291 -6.12 -1.70 -20.95
N GLU A 292 -7.10 -0.95 -20.45
CA GLU A 292 -6.90 0.21 -19.60
C GLU A 292 -7.55 0.00 -18.25
N ILE A 293 -6.82 0.30 -17.18
CA ILE A 293 -7.37 0.42 -15.84
C ILE A 293 -7.95 1.82 -15.73
N ARG A 294 -9.23 1.91 -15.39
CA ARG A 294 -9.95 3.18 -15.28
C ARG A 294 -10.59 3.33 -13.92
N VAL A 295 -10.37 4.49 -13.33
CA VAL A 295 -10.88 4.84 -12.01
C VAL A 295 -12.01 5.82 -12.19
N HIS A 296 -13.13 5.62 -11.51
CA HIS A 296 -14.27 6.51 -11.57
C HIS A 296 -14.71 6.90 -10.16
N HIS A 297 -15.41 8.03 -10.06
CA HIS A 297 -16.30 8.22 -8.92
C HIS A 297 -17.36 7.11 -8.91
N PRO A 298 -17.81 6.68 -7.71
CA PRO A 298 -18.89 5.71 -7.61
C PRO A 298 -20.10 6.11 -8.46
N ASN A 299 -20.64 5.15 -9.21
CA ASN A 299 -21.80 5.33 -10.09
C ASN A 299 -21.57 6.27 -11.30
N GLN A 300 -20.33 6.62 -11.63
CA GLN A 300 -19.99 7.32 -12.87
C GLN A 300 -19.26 6.39 -13.84
N THR A 301 -19.53 6.54 -15.15
CA THR A 301 -18.92 5.70 -16.20
C THR A 301 -18.37 6.47 -17.38
N SER A 302 -18.70 7.76 -17.53
CA SER A 302 -18.33 8.53 -18.72
C SER A 302 -16.99 9.25 -18.61
N ASN A 303 -16.57 9.60 -17.39
CA ASN A 303 -15.39 10.42 -17.15
C ASN A 303 -14.50 9.75 -16.09
N PRO A 304 -13.49 8.97 -16.48
CA PRO A 304 -12.55 8.41 -15.54
C PRO A 304 -11.76 9.53 -14.84
N LEU A 305 -11.56 9.39 -13.54
CA LEU A 305 -10.60 10.16 -12.74
C LEU A 305 -9.16 9.90 -13.17
N SER A 306 -8.89 8.67 -13.61
CA SER A 306 -7.59 8.21 -14.06
C SER A 306 -7.76 7.06 -15.05
N THR A 307 -6.89 7.03 -16.04
CA THR A 307 -6.75 5.94 -17.02
C THR A 307 -5.28 5.56 -17.10
N VAL A 308 -4.96 4.28 -16.89
CA VAL A 308 -3.59 3.76 -16.97
C VAL A 308 -3.58 2.52 -17.85
N ALA A 309 -2.64 2.44 -18.79
CA ALA A 309 -2.50 1.27 -19.64
C ALA A 309 -2.04 0.05 -18.82
N MET A 310 -2.70 -1.10 -19.01
CA MET A 310 -2.32 -2.36 -18.34
C MET A 310 -0.89 -2.78 -18.71
N SER A 311 -0.43 -2.49 -19.93
CA SER A 311 0.95 -2.75 -20.38
C SER A 311 1.99 -1.99 -19.56
N GLU A 312 1.70 -0.74 -19.20
CA GLU A 312 2.54 0.09 -18.34
C GLU A 312 2.62 -0.49 -16.92
N VAL A 313 1.47 -0.87 -16.36
CA VAL A 313 1.38 -1.48 -15.01
C VAL A 313 2.15 -2.80 -14.95
N ARG A 314 2.03 -3.65 -15.96
CA ARG A 314 2.78 -4.91 -16.05
C ARG A 314 4.29 -4.70 -16.14
N THR A 315 4.72 -3.79 -17.01
CA THR A 315 6.14 -3.45 -17.19
C THR A 315 6.72 -2.90 -15.88
N ARG A 316 5.99 -2.03 -15.20
CA ARG A 316 6.38 -1.52 -13.88
C ARG A 316 6.48 -2.65 -12.85
N SER A 317 5.52 -3.56 -12.85
CA SER A 317 5.46 -4.67 -11.91
C SER A 317 6.44 -5.80 -12.24
N GLY A 318 7.11 -5.76 -13.39
CA GLY A 318 7.98 -6.83 -13.87
C GLY A 318 7.24 -8.11 -14.25
N LEU A 319 5.93 -8.01 -14.54
CA LEU A 319 5.10 -9.14 -14.92
C LEU A 319 4.99 -9.22 -16.45
N GLY A 320 5.19 -10.43 -16.98
CA GLY A 320 4.97 -10.77 -18.38
C GLY A 320 3.51 -11.11 -18.68
N SER A 321 3.23 -11.38 -19.96
CA SER A 321 1.90 -11.84 -20.40
C SER A 321 1.51 -13.21 -19.84
N THR A 322 2.49 -14.04 -19.44
CA THR A 322 2.23 -15.35 -18.83
C THR A 322 1.79 -15.27 -17.38
N ASP A 323 2.08 -14.15 -16.71
CA ASP A 323 1.74 -13.95 -15.29
C ASP A 323 0.30 -13.46 -15.12
N VAL A 324 -0.29 -12.90 -16.19
CA VAL A 324 -1.66 -12.40 -16.26
C VAL A 324 -2.42 -13.19 -17.32
N GLY A 325 -2.72 -14.45 -17.00
CA GLY A 325 -3.34 -15.40 -17.92
C GLY A 325 -4.52 -16.15 -17.31
N ASN A 326 -5.25 -16.89 -18.16
CA ASN A 326 -6.32 -17.76 -17.70
C ASN A 326 -5.80 -18.76 -16.64
N GLY A 327 -6.59 -19.01 -15.59
CA GLY A 327 -6.18 -19.82 -14.45
C GLY A 327 -5.24 -19.10 -13.47
N LYS A 328 -5.03 -17.79 -13.62
CA LYS A 328 -4.24 -16.97 -12.68
C LYS A 328 -5.15 -16.05 -11.87
N ALA A 329 -4.69 -15.73 -10.67
CA ALA A 329 -5.28 -14.71 -9.81
C ALA A 329 -4.27 -13.59 -9.60
N VAL A 330 -4.71 -12.35 -9.81
CA VAL A 330 -3.88 -11.14 -9.69
C VAL A 330 -4.59 -10.07 -8.87
N VAL A 331 -3.81 -9.23 -8.22
CA VAL A 331 -4.28 -8.11 -7.43
C VAL A 331 -3.77 -6.81 -8.01
N LEU A 332 -4.70 -5.93 -8.38
CA LEU A 332 -4.41 -4.54 -8.74
C LEU A 332 -4.31 -3.72 -7.45
N VAL A 333 -3.15 -3.14 -7.19
CA VAL A 333 -2.93 -2.30 -6.02
C VAL A 333 -2.91 -0.85 -6.48
N ALA A 334 -3.99 -0.13 -6.20
CA ALA A 334 -4.12 1.29 -6.51
C ALA A 334 -3.29 2.08 -5.49
N VAL A 335 -2.10 2.53 -5.90
CA VAL A 335 -1.23 3.41 -5.12
C VAL A 335 -1.36 4.83 -5.65
N GLY A 336 -0.92 5.83 -4.89
CA GLY A 336 -1.18 7.23 -5.25
C GLY A 336 -0.40 7.72 -6.47
N ALA A 337 -0.19 9.04 -6.53
CA ALA A 337 0.57 9.64 -7.61
C ALA A 337 2.05 9.28 -7.51
N ALA A 338 2.71 9.13 -8.66
CA ALA A 338 4.14 8.84 -8.70
C ALA A 338 4.98 10.05 -8.27
N PRO A 339 6.09 9.82 -7.53
CA PRO A 339 7.04 10.87 -7.16
C PRO A 339 7.72 11.48 -8.41
N GLY A 340 8.12 12.74 -8.31
CA GLY A 340 8.98 13.40 -9.30
C GLY A 340 8.34 13.74 -10.65
N VAL A 341 7.03 13.50 -10.83
CA VAL A 341 6.31 13.95 -12.04
C VAL A 341 6.08 15.47 -11.93
N PRO A 342 6.54 16.29 -12.89
CA PRO A 342 6.34 17.74 -12.84
C PRO A 342 4.86 18.09 -12.67
N ALA A 343 4.58 19.15 -11.90
CA ALA A 343 3.23 19.65 -11.71
C ALA A 343 2.54 20.00 -13.03
N GLY A 344 1.73 19.06 -13.49
CA GLY A 344 0.77 19.22 -14.56
C GLY A 344 -0.63 18.85 -14.07
N PRO A 345 -1.65 18.93 -14.94
CA PRO A 345 -3.02 18.50 -14.63
C PRO A 345 -3.16 16.98 -14.34
N PHE A 346 -2.04 16.27 -14.14
CA PHE A 346 -1.89 14.81 -14.09
C PHE A 346 -1.35 14.27 -12.76
N TRP A 347 -1.13 15.10 -11.72
CA TRP A 347 -0.94 14.59 -10.32
C TRP A 347 -2.11 13.71 -9.83
N HIS A 348 -3.15 13.50 -10.66
CA HIS A 348 -4.35 12.71 -10.41
C HIS A 348 -4.30 11.25 -10.88
N ALA A 349 -3.31 10.83 -11.67
CA ALA A 349 -3.31 9.44 -12.11
C ALA A 349 -2.89 8.53 -10.95
N LEU A 350 -3.88 7.85 -10.38
CA LEU A 350 -3.65 6.66 -9.56
C LEU A 350 -2.66 5.77 -10.29
N THR A 351 -1.53 5.50 -9.65
CA THR A 351 -0.58 4.53 -10.18
C THR A 351 -0.99 3.16 -9.69
N TYR A 352 -0.74 2.13 -10.49
CA TYR A 352 -1.04 0.76 -10.12
C TYR A 352 0.24 -0.06 -10.06
N ALA A 353 0.29 -0.94 -9.06
CA ALA A 353 1.08 -2.16 -9.09
C ALA A 353 0.14 -3.33 -9.43
N LEU A 354 0.66 -4.35 -10.09
CA LEU A 354 0.00 -5.62 -10.32
C LEU A 354 0.86 -6.72 -9.70
N ILE A 355 0.26 -7.54 -8.85
CA ILE A 355 0.96 -8.65 -8.19
C ILE A 355 0.18 -9.95 -8.37
N PRO A 356 0.83 -11.12 -8.42
CA PRO A 356 0.12 -12.38 -8.28
C PRO A 356 -0.52 -12.47 -6.90
N ALA A 357 -1.75 -13.00 -6.82
CA ALA A 357 -2.43 -13.19 -5.54
C ALA A 357 -1.82 -14.36 -4.73
N ASP A 358 -1.17 -15.29 -5.41
CA ASP A 358 -0.39 -16.40 -4.84
C ASP A 358 0.97 -16.49 -5.57
N PRO A 359 1.96 -15.68 -5.15
CA PRO A 359 3.20 -15.46 -5.90
C PRO A 359 4.30 -16.51 -5.67
#